data_AF-A0A352VJY1-F1
#
_entry.id   AF-A0A352VJY1-F1
#
_cell.length_a   1.000
_cell.length_b   1.000
_cell.length_c   1.000
_cell.angle_alpha   90.00
_cell.angle_beta   90.00
_cell.angle_gamma   90.00
#
_symmetry.space_group_name_H-M   'P 1'
#
loop_
_entity.id
_entity.type
_entity.pdbx_description
1 polymer ?
#
loop_
_entity_poly.entity_id
_entity_poly.type
_entity_poly.pdbx_seq_one_letter_code
_entity_poly.pdbx_strand_id
1 'polypeptide(L)'
;MRTSIRPRDAQVIAVAGIVLALLLAPASVLSQSAPLDSTEVLEQMHDLQEDFERYRESRIPVEMERAGAGYCDERIGRICIWFGGEEEEGFPGEFREVGQARIELIRSLSDAFEQVSDRWIIGQWVNYLVESRNMGEAERVATECGIQETWWCSALLGYVLHVWTRYVPAEAAFREALAAMPDEEWEEWTTPRYIFSRDAEREFNSASPTERDQKWELYWRLSDPLFLFEGNDRLTDHFARWVVAKNREDSGVPLGLEWEEDMEETLIRYGRNTGYSRTHNPGRSFGGGLQDTRRMVGHHHPKSRGYLFPEAFLESPSDIPPESWITAPREARTWYAPPYAPDMRALETQVGRFRRGDQMLVVGAYRPTIPEGDAGGAVVAAWSPDGGLEGPAHTALFLIPENGERPLSVRGSDPEGVL
;
A
#
# COMPACT_ATOMS: atom_id res chain seq x y z
N MET A 1 71.20 70.43 23.29
CA MET A 1 71.47 70.84 21.88
C MET A 1 70.11 71.21 21.29
N ARG A 2 69.76 72.51 21.17
CA ARG A 2 70.06 73.36 19.99
C ARG A 2 69.74 72.58 18.71
N THR A 3 68.74 72.87 17.90
CA THR A 3 68.19 74.16 17.41
C THR A 3 66.98 73.79 16.53
N SER A 4 65.86 74.52 16.58
CA SER A 4 65.48 75.59 15.63
C SER A 4 65.38 75.07 14.17
N ILE A 5 64.29 75.21 13.41
CA ILE A 5 63.80 76.44 12.76
C ILE A 5 62.48 76.07 12.02
N ARG A 6 61.36 76.77 12.32
CA ARG A 6 60.18 77.03 11.43
C ARG A 6 60.63 77.84 10.19
N PRO A 7 59.87 78.16 9.09
CA PRO A 7 58.42 78.04 8.85
C PRO A 7 57.98 77.83 7.36
N ARG A 8 56.65 77.89 7.13
CA ARG A 8 55.90 78.65 6.09
C ARG A 8 55.89 78.24 4.61
N ASP A 9 54.66 77.97 4.18
CA ASP A 9 53.88 78.62 3.11
C ASP A 9 54.45 78.74 1.70
N ALA A 10 53.79 78.06 0.75
CA ALA A 10 53.30 78.58 -0.53
C ALA A 10 52.49 77.46 -1.22
N GLN A 11 51.16 77.47 -1.18
CA GLN A 11 50.28 77.88 -2.30
C GLN A 11 50.93 77.77 -3.70
N VAL A 12 50.31 76.98 -4.60
CA VAL A 12 49.84 77.39 -5.94
C VAL A 12 49.05 76.23 -6.61
N ILE A 13 47.74 76.46 -6.74
CA ILE A 13 46.87 76.32 -7.94
C ILE A 13 47.01 75.10 -8.88
N ALA A 14 45.93 74.32 -9.02
CA ALA A 14 45.29 73.97 -10.32
C ALA A 14 44.06 73.06 -10.05
N VAL A 15 42.82 73.56 -10.16
CA VAL A 15 41.92 73.51 -11.35
C VAL A 15 41.20 72.17 -11.55
N ALA A 16 39.87 72.27 -11.43
CA ALA A 16 38.80 71.51 -12.08
C ALA A 16 38.63 70.00 -11.82
N GLY A 17 37.47 69.67 -11.22
CA GLY A 17 36.90 68.32 -11.23
C GLY A 17 35.58 68.27 -10.46
N ILE A 18 34.50 68.77 -11.07
CA ILE A 18 33.14 68.45 -10.61
C ILE A 18 32.89 66.98 -10.94
N VAL A 19 32.82 66.12 -9.92
CA VAL A 19 32.07 64.85 -10.00
C VAL A 19 31.25 64.70 -8.72
N LEU A 20 29.95 64.72 -8.94
CA LEU A 20 28.84 64.39 -8.07
C LEU A 20 29.07 63.03 -7.35
N ALA A 21 29.40 63.05 -6.06
CA ALA A 21 29.38 61.84 -5.23
C ALA A 21 27.99 61.67 -4.61
N LEU A 22 27.14 60.93 -5.33
CA LEU A 22 25.91 60.35 -4.83
C LEU A 22 26.20 59.44 -3.62
N LEU A 23 25.49 59.73 -2.52
CA LEU A 23 24.90 58.77 -1.57
C LEU A 23 25.58 57.39 -1.50
N LEU A 24 26.55 57.25 -0.58
CA LEU A 24 26.91 55.96 -0.01
C LEU A 24 25.80 55.51 0.95
N ALA A 25 24.74 54.92 0.41
CA ALA A 25 23.91 54.00 1.17
C ALA A 25 24.60 52.63 1.16
N PRO A 26 24.78 51.95 2.30
CA PRO A 26 25.28 50.59 2.29
C PRO A 26 24.23 49.71 1.60
N ALA A 27 24.62 49.08 0.49
CA ALA A 27 23.89 47.97 -0.09
C ALA A 27 23.99 46.78 0.88
N SER A 28 23.19 46.83 1.93
CA SER A 28 22.87 45.69 2.79
C SER A 28 21.42 45.32 2.55
N VAL A 29 21.06 45.14 1.26
CA VAL A 29 19.95 44.27 0.91
C VAL A 29 20.54 42.86 0.89
N LEU A 30 20.85 42.36 2.09
CA LEU A 30 20.80 40.92 2.31
C LEU A 30 19.34 40.58 2.04
N SER A 31 19.11 39.81 0.98
CA SER A 31 17.87 39.07 0.82
C SER A 31 17.77 38.14 2.03
N GLN A 32 17.21 38.66 3.14
CA GLN A 32 16.60 37.81 4.15
C GLN A 32 15.38 37.24 3.45
N SER A 33 15.56 36.09 2.78
CA SER A 33 14.46 35.16 2.66
C SER A 33 14.00 34.91 4.09
N ALA A 34 12.87 35.50 4.48
CA ALA A 34 12.17 35.04 5.66
C ALA A 34 12.05 33.51 5.51
N PRO A 35 12.20 32.73 6.59
CA PRO A 35 11.80 31.33 6.52
C PRO A 35 10.40 31.30 5.91
N LEU A 36 10.23 30.55 4.83
CA LEU A 36 8.90 30.34 4.26
C LEU A 36 7.98 29.92 5.40
N ASP A 37 6.76 30.47 5.41
CA ASP A 37 5.75 30.02 6.36
C ASP A 37 5.60 28.51 6.15
N SER A 38 5.60 27.70 7.22
CA SER A 38 5.43 26.25 7.10
C SER A 38 4.17 25.89 6.31
N THR A 39 3.15 26.75 6.41
CA THR A 39 1.91 26.66 5.63
C THR A 39 2.16 26.84 4.13
N GLU A 40 2.98 27.80 3.73
CA GLU A 40 3.31 28.07 2.32
C GLU A 40 4.10 26.91 1.69
N VAL A 41 5.03 26.32 2.45
CA VAL A 41 5.78 25.13 2.00
C VAL A 41 4.83 23.95 1.79
N LEU A 42 3.90 23.73 2.72
CA LEU A 42 2.92 22.64 2.61
C LEU A 42 2.00 22.83 1.40
N GLU A 43 1.39 24.01 1.26
CA GLU A 43 0.54 24.34 0.10
C GLU A 43 1.30 24.12 -1.22
N GLN A 44 2.55 24.56 -1.31
CA GLN A 44 3.38 24.35 -2.48
C GLN A 44 3.60 22.85 -2.77
N MET A 45 3.83 22.02 -1.75
CA MET A 45 4.05 20.59 -1.95
C MET A 45 2.76 19.86 -2.35
N HIS A 46 1.59 20.26 -1.81
CA HIS A 46 0.29 19.77 -2.28
C HIS A 46 0.08 20.08 -3.76
N ASP A 47 0.31 21.34 -4.18
CA ASP A 47 0.20 21.76 -5.58
C ASP A 47 1.13 20.96 -6.50
N LEU A 48 2.39 20.78 -6.12
CA LEU A 48 3.36 20.01 -6.91
C LEU A 48 2.98 18.54 -7.03
N GLN A 49 2.43 17.95 -5.96
CA GLN A 49 1.97 16.57 -5.96
C GLN A 49 0.73 16.42 -6.86
N GLU A 50 -0.23 17.34 -6.78
CA GLU A 50 -1.42 17.34 -7.64
C GLU A 50 -1.04 17.53 -9.12
N ASP A 51 -0.13 18.45 -9.41
CA ASP A 51 0.39 18.69 -10.77
C ASP A 51 1.10 17.46 -11.34
N PHE A 52 1.87 16.74 -10.50
CA PHE A 52 2.46 15.46 -10.90
C PHE A 52 1.40 14.43 -11.27
N GLU A 53 0.35 14.29 -10.45
CA GLU A 53 -0.71 13.31 -10.70
C GLU A 53 -1.50 13.64 -11.97
N ARG A 54 -1.82 14.92 -12.18
CA ARG A 54 -2.44 15.42 -13.41
C ARG A 54 -1.55 15.22 -14.63
N TYR A 55 -0.24 15.42 -14.47
CA TYR A 55 0.74 15.14 -15.52
C TYR A 55 0.77 13.64 -15.86
N ARG A 56 0.83 12.76 -14.85
CA ARG A 56 0.78 11.30 -15.01
C ARG A 56 -0.47 10.88 -15.78
N GLU A 57 -1.63 11.37 -15.35
CA GLU A 57 -2.90 11.13 -16.03
C GLU A 57 -2.87 11.59 -17.50
N SER A 58 -2.32 12.79 -17.76
CA SER A 58 -2.24 13.36 -19.11
C SER A 58 -1.48 12.47 -20.11
N ARG A 59 -0.52 11.68 -19.61
CA ARG A 59 0.36 10.81 -20.39
C ARG A 59 -0.24 9.43 -20.68
N ILE A 60 -1.31 9.03 -19.99
CA ILE A 60 -1.94 7.74 -20.24
C ILE A 60 -2.70 7.80 -21.57
N PRO A 61 -2.44 6.86 -22.52
CA PRO A 61 -3.13 6.81 -23.80
C PRO A 61 -4.64 6.69 -23.61
N VAL A 62 -5.41 7.34 -24.49
CA VAL A 62 -6.87 7.26 -24.45
C VAL A 62 -7.35 6.15 -25.35
N GLU A 63 -8.11 5.24 -24.79
CA GLU A 63 -8.74 4.13 -25.51
C GLU A 63 -10.26 4.27 -25.52
N MET A 64 -10.94 3.64 -26.48
CA MET A 64 -12.40 3.59 -26.46
C MET A 64 -12.86 2.72 -25.28
N GLU A 65 -13.89 3.18 -24.55
CA GLU A 65 -14.50 2.39 -23.49
C GLU A 65 -15.03 1.05 -24.05
N ARG A 66 -14.70 -0.07 -23.38
CA ARG A 66 -15.12 -1.41 -23.79
C ARG A 66 -16.65 -1.54 -23.76
N ALA A 67 -17.20 -2.27 -24.74
CA ALA A 67 -18.62 -2.62 -24.74
C ALA A 67 -18.96 -3.43 -23.48
N GLY A 68 -19.98 -3.00 -22.73
CA GLY A 68 -20.34 -3.63 -21.45
C GLY A 68 -19.89 -2.87 -20.20
N ALA A 69 -19.08 -1.80 -20.30
CA ALA A 69 -18.65 -0.98 -19.14
C ALA A 69 -19.77 -0.27 -18.34
N GLY A 70 -21.05 -0.58 -18.61
CA GLY A 70 -22.21 -0.14 -17.86
C GLY A 70 -22.66 -1.08 -16.74
N TYR A 71 -22.16 -2.33 -16.68
CA TYR A 71 -22.41 -3.21 -15.53
C TYR A 71 -21.44 -2.88 -14.38
N CYS A 72 -21.82 -3.21 -13.15
CA CYS A 72 -21.02 -2.99 -11.96
C CYS A 72 -21.18 -4.17 -11.02
N ASP A 73 -20.10 -4.88 -10.71
CA ASP A 73 -20.18 -6.09 -9.88
C ASP A 73 -20.30 -5.71 -8.40
N GLU A 74 -19.51 -4.72 -7.96
CA GLU A 74 -19.61 -4.14 -6.62
C GLU A 74 -19.55 -2.62 -6.70
N ARG A 75 -20.45 -1.95 -5.97
CA ARG A 75 -20.57 -0.49 -5.92
C ARG A 75 -20.16 0.01 -4.54
N ILE A 76 -19.11 0.83 -4.50
CA ILE A 76 -18.63 1.52 -3.29
C ILE A 76 -18.66 3.02 -3.59
N GLY A 77 -19.66 3.74 -3.05
CA GLY A 77 -19.86 5.15 -3.36
C GLY A 77 -19.87 5.44 -4.87
N ARG A 78 -18.89 6.24 -5.32
CA ARG A 78 -18.67 6.63 -6.73
C ARG A 78 -17.92 5.57 -7.53
N ILE A 79 -17.22 4.65 -6.85
CA ILE A 79 -16.38 3.62 -7.46
C ILE A 79 -17.21 2.41 -7.88
N CYS A 80 -16.92 1.92 -9.08
CA CYS A 80 -17.42 0.65 -9.56
C CYS A 80 -16.27 -0.34 -9.65
N ILE A 81 -16.42 -1.48 -9.00
CA ILE A 81 -15.47 -2.58 -9.07
C ILE A 81 -16.01 -3.60 -10.08
N TRP A 82 -15.14 -4.00 -11.00
CA TRP A 82 -15.33 -5.12 -11.91
C TRP A 82 -14.45 -6.26 -11.46
N PHE A 83 -15.04 -7.42 -11.24
CA PHE A 83 -14.27 -8.55 -10.73
C PHE A 83 -13.29 -9.07 -11.78
N GLY A 84 -13.66 -9.06 -13.07
CA GLY A 84 -12.74 -9.35 -14.17
C GLY A 84 -11.95 -10.65 -14.00
N GLY A 85 -10.75 -10.74 -14.60
CA GLY A 85 -9.85 -11.89 -14.51
C GLY A 85 -8.55 -11.67 -15.28
N GLU A 86 -7.87 -12.75 -15.68
CA GLU A 86 -6.60 -12.68 -16.43
C GLU A 86 -6.71 -11.92 -17.76
N GLU A 87 -7.90 -11.88 -18.35
CA GLU A 87 -8.19 -11.11 -19.57
C GLU A 87 -8.09 -9.58 -19.37
N GLU A 88 -7.99 -9.12 -18.12
CA GLU A 88 -7.88 -7.70 -17.75
C GLU A 88 -6.44 -7.27 -17.41
N GLU A 89 -5.44 -8.14 -17.62
CA GLU A 89 -4.02 -7.83 -17.33
C GLU A 89 -3.42 -6.72 -18.21
N GLY A 90 -4.07 -6.39 -19.33
CA GLY A 90 -3.58 -5.40 -20.29
C GLY A 90 -3.88 -3.95 -19.90
N PHE A 91 -2.86 -3.22 -19.43
CA PHE A 91 -2.87 -1.75 -19.29
C PHE A 91 -1.55 -1.14 -19.79
N PRO A 92 -1.54 0.14 -20.21
CA PRO A 92 -0.34 0.79 -20.72
C PRO A 92 0.73 0.93 -19.62
N GLY A 93 1.98 0.63 -19.97
CA GLY A 93 3.12 0.90 -19.10
C GLY A 93 3.36 2.40 -18.90
N GLU A 94 3.92 2.77 -17.75
CA GLU A 94 4.26 4.16 -17.44
C GLU A 94 5.33 4.71 -18.42
N PHE A 95 5.08 5.89 -18.99
CA PHE A 95 6.05 6.56 -19.84
C PHE A 95 7.27 7.04 -19.04
N ARG A 96 8.46 6.99 -19.64
CA ARG A 96 9.72 7.38 -18.97
C ARG A 96 9.69 8.80 -18.44
N GLU A 97 9.02 9.71 -19.15
CA GLU A 97 8.89 11.11 -18.76
C GLU A 97 8.08 11.28 -17.46
N VAL A 98 7.13 10.38 -17.18
CA VAL A 98 6.41 10.34 -15.90
C VAL A 98 7.35 9.87 -14.78
N GLY A 99 8.16 8.84 -15.04
CA GLY A 99 9.20 8.41 -14.11
C GLY A 99 10.21 9.52 -13.78
N GLN A 100 10.57 10.34 -14.78
CA GLN A 100 11.44 11.51 -14.56
C GLN A 100 10.77 12.60 -13.72
N ALA A 101 9.50 12.93 -14.01
CA ALA A 101 8.73 13.89 -13.21
C ALA A 101 8.56 13.42 -11.75
N ARG A 102 8.40 12.11 -11.53
CA ARG A 102 8.35 11.50 -10.20
C ARG A 102 9.66 11.69 -9.43
N ILE A 103 10.81 11.54 -10.09
CA ILE A 103 12.12 11.80 -9.48
C ILE A 103 12.26 13.27 -9.07
N GLU A 104 11.72 14.20 -9.87
CA GLU A 104 11.71 15.63 -9.56
C GLU A 104 10.82 15.93 -8.35
N LEU A 105 9.61 15.35 -8.29
CA LEU A 105 8.74 15.45 -7.12
C LEU A 105 9.41 14.93 -5.85
N ILE A 106 10.06 13.75 -5.92
CA ILE A 106 10.79 13.17 -4.78
C ILE A 106 11.87 14.11 -4.25
N ARG A 107 12.60 14.81 -5.14
CA ARG A 107 13.59 15.81 -4.73
C ARG A 107 12.93 17.00 -4.03
N SER A 108 11.86 17.54 -4.61
CA SER A 108 11.11 18.65 -3.99
C SER A 108 10.58 18.30 -2.60
N LEU A 109 10.04 17.08 -2.42
CA LEU A 109 9.57 16.60 -1.13
C LEU A 109 10.72 16.46 -0.11
N SER A 110 11.87 15.94 -0.53
CA SER A 110 13.08 15.85 0.31
C SER A 110 13.54 17.26 0.75
N ASP A 111 13.66 18.20 -0.19
CA ASP A 111 14.11 19.57 0.08
C ASP A 111 13.12 20.34 0.97
N ALA A 112 11.81 20.07 0.81
CA ALA A 112 10.77 20.64 1.66
C ALA A 112 10.83 20.06 3.07
N PHE A 113 11.10 18.76 3.22
CA PHE A 113 11.21 18.11 4.53
C PHE A 113 12.37 18.64 5.37
N GLU A 114 13.48 19.05 4.74
CA GLU A 114 14.59 19.74 5.41
C GLU A 114 14.17 21.10 6.01
N GLN A 115 13.14 21.73 5.45
CA GLN A 115 12.62 23.02 5.91
C GLN A 115 11.49 22.84 6.92
N VAL A 116 10.60 21.89 6.68
CA VAL A 116 9.40 21.60 7.48
C VAL A 116 9.28 20.09 7.67
N SER A 117 9.55 19.63 8.89
CA SER A 117 9.39 18.23 9.26
C SER A 117 7.92 17.90 9.51
N ASP A 118 7.20 17.67 8.42
CA ASP A 118 5.75 17.44 8.40
C ASP A 118 5.38 15.98 8.04
N ARG A 119 4.27 15.50 8.63
CA ARG A 119 3.75 14.14 8.49
C ARG A 119 3.34 13.79 7.06
N TRP A 120 2.68 14.71 6.37
CA TRP A 120 2.22 14.51 5.01
C TRP A 120 3.40 14.51 4.03
N ILE A 121 4.36 15.44 4.20
CA ILE A 121 5.55 15.51 3.33
C ILE A 121 6.37 14.21 3.40
N ILE A 122 6.70 13.72 4.59
CA ILE A 122 7.47 12.47 4.76
C ILE A 122 6.68 11.27 4.23
N GLY A 123 5.37 11.28 4.41
CA GLY A 123 4.46 10.26 3.90
C GLY A 123 4.48 10.17 2.37
N GLN A 124 4.31 11.30 1.68
CA GLN A 124 4.44 11.38 0.22
C GLN A 124 5.82 10.96 -0.26
N TRP A 125 6.88 11.44 0.41
CA TRP A 125 8.25 11.13 0.03
C TRP A 125 8.51 9.62 0.05
N VAL A 126 8.16 8.96 1.15
CA VAL A 126 8.25 7.49 1.28
C VAL A 126 7.36 6.80 0.23
N ASN A 127 6.11 7.25 0.04
CA ASN A 127 5.21 6.64 -0.94
C ASN A 127 5.79 6.67 -2.36
N TYR A 128 6.32 7.80 -2.80
CA TYR A 128 6.89 7.94 -4.14
C TYR A 128 8.24 7.24 -4.30
N LEU A 129 9.04 7.10 -3.24
CA LEU A 129 10.22 6.22 -3.25
C LEU A 129 9.82 4.75 -3.44
N VAL A 130 8.77 4.29 -2.74
CA VAL A 130 8.22 2.93 -2.88
C VAL A 130 7.66 2.70 -4.28
N GLU A 131 6.87 3.64 -4.82
CA GLU A 131 6.37 3.55 -6.20
C GLU A 131 7.52 3.51 -7.22
N SER A 132 8.64 4.19 -6.96
CA SER A 132 9.87 4.16 -7.79
C SER A 132 10.74 2.92 -7.58
N ARG A 133 10.34 1.98 -6.70
CA ARG A 133 11.13 0.80 -6.29
C ARG A 133 12.49 1.16 -5.67
N ASN A 134 12.64 2.37 -5.14
CA ASN A 134 13.86 2.79 -4.43
C ASN A 134 13.78 2.37 -2.96
N MET A 135 13.74 1.05 -2.72
CA MET A 135 13.39 0.49 -1.41
C MET A 135 14.43 0.77 -0.33
N GLY A 136 15.72 0.81 -0.69
CA GLY A 136 16.79 1.10 0.28
C GLY A 136 16.70 2.53 0.82
N GLU A 137 16.42 3.49 -0.06
CA GLU A 137 16.22 4.88 0.37
C GLU A 137 14.89 5.06 1.13
N ALA A 138 13.82 4.41 0.68
CA ALA A 138 12.54 4.43 1.39
C ALA A 138 12.69 3.88 2.83
N GLU A 139 13.43 2.79 3.03
CA GLU A 139 13.69 2.20 4.34
C GLU A 139 14.50 3.17 5.21
N ARG A 140 15.54 3.79 4.64
CA ARG A 140 16.37 4.79 5.34
C ARG A 140 15.53 5.98 5.80
N VAL A 141 14.76 6.57 4.89
CA VAL A 141 13.90 7.74 5.14
C VAL A 141 12.84 7.42 6.20
N ALA A 142 12.15 6.28 6.09
CA ALA A 142 11.16 5.86 7.09
C ALA A 142 11.77 5.55 8.46
N THR A 143 13.01 5.04 8.50
CA THR A 143 13.73 4.76 9.75
C THR A 143 14.20 6.04 10.45
N GLU A 144 14.74 7.00 9.69
CA GLU A 144 15.20 8.28 10.24
C GLU A 144 14.02 9.18 10.63
N CYS A 145 12.98 9.19 9.78
CA CYS A 145 11.66 9.83 9.89
C CYS A 145 11.60 11.32 10.23
N GLY A 146 12.29 11.78 11.27
CA GLY A 146 12.49 13.20 11.59
C GLY A 146 11.31 13.95 12.21
N ILE A 147 10.12 13.35 12.34
CA ILE A 147 8.93 13.97 12.96
C ILE A 147 8.69 13.44 14.39
N GLN A 148 7.83 14.12 15.16
CA GLN A 148 7.49 13.73 16.54
C GLN A 148 6.51 12.56 16.62
N GLU A 149 5.71 12.34 15.58
CA GLU A 149 4.70 11.28 15.52
C GLU A 149 5.36 9.92 15.27
N THR A 150 5.95 9.34 16.31
CA THR A 150 6.70 8.07 16.23
C THR A 150 5.86 6.89 15.73
N TRP A 151 4.55 6.92 15.96
CA TRP A 151 3.63 5.93 15.44
C TRP A 151 3.61 5.94 13.91
N TRP A 152 3.61 7.13 13.30
CA TRP A 152 3.58 7.29 11.85
C TRP A 152 4.90 6.86 11.22
N CYS A 153 6.03 7.20 11.87
CA CYS A 153 7.36 6.71 11.47
C CYS A 153 7.42 5.17 11.40
N SER A 154 6.93 4.52 12.44
CA SER A 154 6.89 3.05 12.53
C SER A 154 5.95 2.45 11.48
N ALA A 155 4.82 3.12 11.22
CA ALA A 155 3.87 2.70 10.18
C ALA A 155 4.46 2.83 8.77
N LEU A 156 5.15 3.93 8.46
CA LEU A 156 5.88 4.12 7.19
C LEU A 156 6.96 3.04 7.01
N LEU A 157 7.71 2.71 8.07
CA LEU A 157 8.69 1.63 8.03
C LEU A 157 8.02 0.27 7.75
N GLY A 158 6.93 -0.03 8.45
CA GLY A 158 6.12 -1.23 8.22
C GLY A 158 5.64 -1.34 6.77
N TYR A 159 5.15 -0.23 6.19
CA TYR A 159 4.73 -0.15 4.79
C TYR A 159 5.89 -0.44 3.82
N VAL A 160 7.04 0.19 4.01
CA VAL A 160 8.22 -0.05 3.15
C VAL A 160 8.66 -1.51 3.25
N LEU A 161 8.77 -2.06 4.46
CA LEU A 161 9.18 -3.44 4.69
C LEU A 161 8.19 -4.44 4.10
N HIS A 162 6.88 -4.19 4.21
CA HIS A 162 5.85 -5.01 3.59
C HIS A 162 6.01 -5.05 2.06
N VAL A 163 6.15 -3.88 1.42
CA VAL A 163 6.33 -3.82 -0.05
C VAL A 163 7.68 -4.42 -0.48
N TRP A 164 8.68 -4.40 0.40
CA TRP A 164 9.95 -5.10 0.21
C TRP A 164 9.91 -6.59 0.61
N THR A 165 8.72 -7.15 0.83
CA THR A 165 8.48 -8.56 1.15
C THR A 165 9.24 -9.04 2.41
N ARG A 166 9.44 -8.15 3.39
CA ARG A 166 10.04 -8.45 4.69
C ARG A 166 8.96 -8.45 5.77
N TYR A 167 8.11 -9.47 5.76
CA TYR A 167 6.86 -9.46 6.52
C TYR A 167 7.05 -9.53 8.04
N VAL A 168 7.99 -10.34 8.54
CA VAL A 168 8.29 -10.41 9.99
C VAL A 168 8.70 -9.04 10.56
N PRO A 169 9.72 -8.33 10.01
CA PRO A 169 10.04 -7.00 10.52
C PRO A 169 8.96 -5.95 10.18
N ALA A 170 8.19 -6.12 9.10
CA ALA A 170 7.05 -5.25 8.81
C ALA A 170 5.97 -5.34 9.91
N GLU A 171 5.61 -6.56 10.33
CA GLU A 171 4.66 -6.77 11.42
C GLU A 171 5.19 -6.17 12.73
N ALA A 172 6.47 -6.34 13.04
CA ALA A 172 7.09 -5.72 14.21
C ALA A 172 6.95 -4.19 14.18
N ALA A 173 7.28 -3.56 13.05
CA ALA A 173 7.14 -2.11 12.87
C ALA A 173 5.68 -1.63 12.98
N PHE A 174 4.71 -2.38 12.42
CA PHE A 174 3.30 -2.06 12.58
C PHE A 174 2.80 -2.23 14.02
N ARG A 175 3.30 -3.22 14.77
CA ARG A 175 2.97 -3.36 16.19
C ARG A 175 3.56 -2.22 17.03
N GLU A 176 4.76 -1.75 16.71
CA GLU A 176 5.33 -0.54 17.30
C GLU A 176 4.49 0.70 16.95
N ALA A 177 4.01 0.80 15.71
CA ALA A 177 3.11 1.87 15.28
C ALA A 177 1.83 1.89 16.11
N LEU A 178 1.10 0.76 16.17
CA LEU A 178 -0.14 0.62 16.92
C LEU A 178 0.05 0.94 18.41
N ALA A 179 1.17 0.54 19.02
CA ALA A 179 1.43 0.80 20.43
C ALA A 179 1.67 2.29 20.77
N ALA A 180 2.09 3.09 19.79
CA ALA A 180 2.34 4.53 19.95
C ALA A 180 1.24 5.42 19.34
N MET A 181 0.25 4.81 18.68
CA MET A 181 -0.80 5.49 17.94
C MET A 181 -1.79 6.18 18.88
N PRO A 182 -2.29 7.39 18.56
CA PRO A 182 -3.41 8.00 19.29
C PRO A 182 -4.65 7.11 19.26
N ASP A 183 -5.49 7.16 20.30
CA ASP A 183 -6.67 6.29 20.44
C ASP A 183 -7.62 6.32 19.23
N GLU A 184 -7.84 7.49 18.62
CA GLU A 184 -8.70 7.66 17.44
C GLU A 184 -8.16 6.93 16.21
N GLU A 185 -6.86 7.11 15.93
CA GLU A 185 -6.17 6.43 14.82
C GLU A 185 -6.11 4.91 15.08
N TRP A 186 -5.85 4.51 16.32
CA TRP A 186 -5.81 3.11 16.71
C TRP A 186 -7.16 2.43 16.51
N GLU A 187 -8.25 3.08 16.95
CA GLU A 187 -9.60 2.56 16.79
C GLU A 187 -10.00 2.48 15.32
N GLU A 188 -9.61 3.46 14.50
CA GLU A 188 -9.85 3.43 13.06
C GLU A 188 -9.15 2.25 12.38
N TRP A 189 -7.87 1.99 12.69
CA TRP A 189 -7.09 0.95 12.02
C TRP A 189 -7.41 -0.46 12.50
N THR A 190 -7.92 -0.61 13.72
CA THR A 190 -8.21 -1.92 14.35
C THR A 190 -9.69 -2.30 14.32
N THR A 191 -10.56 -1.40 13.87
CA THR A 191 -11.96 -1.73 13.61
C THR A 191 -12.11 -2.32 12.20
N PRO A 192 -12.65 -3.54 12.03
CA PRO A 192 -12.72 -4.21 10.73
C PRO A 192 -13.82 -3.67 9.79
N ARG A 193 -14.12 -2.37 9.82
CA ARG A 193 -15.31 -1.75 9.17
C ARG A 193 -15.47 -2.09 7.69
N TYR A 194 -14.38 -2.15 6.94
CA TYR A 194 -14.42 -2.42 5.50
C TYR A 194 -14.26 -3.90 5.14
N ILE A 195 -13.71 -4.70 6.05
CA ILE A 195 -13.33 -6.09 5.77
C ILE A 195 -14.33 -7.10 6.33
N PHE A 196 -15.13 -6.72 7.34
CA PHE A 196 -16.24 -7.53 7.85
C PHE A 196 -17.55 -7.22 7.12
N SER A 197 -18.48 -8.17 7.16
CA SER A 197 -19.89 -7.85 6.94
C SER A 197 -20.41 -6.93 8.06
N ARG A 198 -21.45 -6.13 7.75
CA ARG A 198 -22.08 -5.22 8.73
C ARG A 198 -22.58 -5.94 9.99
N ASP A 199 -22.98 -7.20 9.88
CA ASP A 199 -23.47 -7.98 11.02
C ASP A 199 -22.31 -8.39 11.93
N ALA A 200 -21.22 -8.90 11.34
CA ALA A 200 -20.03 -9.28 12.08
C ALA A 200 -19.30 -8.07 12.67
N GLU A 201 -19.27 -6.93 11.98
CA GLU A 201 -18.72 -5.68 12.52
C GLU A 201 -19.51 -5.23 13.76
N ARG A 202 -20.85 -5.26 13.70
CA ARG A 202 -21.70 -4.92 14.85
C ARG A 202 -21.47 -5.86 16.02
N GLU A 203 -21.33 -7.16 15.76
CA GLU A 203 -21.01 -8.14 16.80
C GLU A 203 -19.64 -7.86 17.42
N PHE A 204 -18.62 -7.68 16.60
CA PHE A 204 -17.26 -7.36 17.02
C PHE A 204 -17.22 -6.10 17.89
N ASN A 205 -17.88 -5.02 17.46
CA ASN A 205 -17.93 -3.75 18.19
C ASN A 205 -18.76 -3.82 19.49
N SER A 206 -19.63 -4.82 19.63
CA SER A 206 -20.43 -5.03 20.85
C SER A 206 -19.69 -5.81 21.94
N ALA A 207 -18.58 -6.47 21.60
CA ALA A 207 -17.77 -7.26 22.52
C ALA A 207 -16.96 -6.35 23.48
N SER A 208 -16.54 -6.92 24.62
CA SER A 208 -15.63 -6.19 25.53
C SER A 208 -14.28 -5.95 24.85
N PRO A 209 -13.49 -4.93 25.28
CA PRO A 209 -12.18 -4.67 24.69
C PRO A 209 -11.25 -5.89 24.67
N THR A 210 -11.24 -6.68 25.75
CA THR A 210 -10.43 -7.92 25.82
C THR A 210 -10.89 -8.98 24.82
N GLU A 211 -12.19 -9.13 24.61
CA GLU A 211 -12.74 -10.06 23.61
C GLU A 211 -12.46 -9.57 22.19
N ARG A 212 -12.53 -8.26 21.93
CA ARG A 212 -12.15 -7.66 20.65
C ARG A 212 -10.70 -7.95 20.31
N ASP A 213 -9.78 -7.72 21.24
CA ASP A 213 -8.35 -7.99 21.04
C ASP A 213 -8.08 -9.47 20.73
N GLN A 214 -8.74 -10.37 21.47
CA GLN A 214 -8.63 -11.82 21.24
C GLN A 214 -9.18 -12.23 19.87
N LYS A 215 -10.37 -11.74 19.50
CA LYS A 215 -10.99 -12.01 18.19
C LYS A 215 -10.15 -11.43 17.05
N TRP A 216 -9.58 -10.24 17.22
CA TRP A 216 -8.71 -9.59 16.24
C TRP A 216 -7.42 -10.38 15.99
N GLU A 217 -6.71 -10.77 17.06
CA GLU A 217 -5.47 -11.56 16.94
C GLU A 217 -5.74 -12.96 16.36
N LEU A 218 -6.86 -13.59 16.73
CA LEU A 218 -7.27 -14.88 16.15
C LEU A 218 -7.63 -14.73 14.67
N TYR A 219 -8.42 -13.72 14.32
CA TYR A 219 -8.82 -13.45 12.94
C TYR A 219 -7.63 -13.28 12.01
N TRP A 220 -6.67 -12.43 12.39
CA TRP A 220 -5.51 -12.21 11.55
C TRP A 220 -4.63 -13.43 11.46
N ARG A 221 -4.44 -14.16 12.55
CA ARG A 221 -3.69 -15.43 12.53
C ARG A 221 -4.29 -16.45 11.58
N LEU A 222 -5.62 -16.59 11.58
CA LEU A 222 -6.32 -17.49 10.66
C LEU A 222 -6.35 -16.96 9.22
N SER A 223 -6.07 -15.67 9.02
CA SER A 223 -5.96 -15.00 7.72
C SER A 223 -4.53 -14.96 7.17
N ASP A 224 -3.56 -15.63 7.81
CA ASP A 224 -2.21 -15.82 7.29
C ASP A 224 -2.26 -16.73 6.04
N PRO A 225 -1.95 -16.23 4.82
CA PRO A 225 -2.12 -16.93 3.56
C PRO A 225 -1.43 -18.30 3.50
N LEU A 226 -2.21 -19.34 3.80
CA LEU A 226 -1.80 -20.74 3.76
C LEU A 226 -0.54 -21.05 4.61
N PHE A 227 -0.13 -20.14 5.48
CA PHE A 227 1.07 -20.24 6.33
C PHE A 227 2.36 -20.58 5.54
N LEU A 228 2.39 -20.20 4.25
CA LEU A 228 3.45 -20.61 3.31
C LEU A 228 4.75 -19.85 3.55
N PHE A 229 4.64 -18.57 3.88
CA PHE A 229 5.77 -17.67 4.10
C PHE A 229 5.88 -17.31 5.58
N GLU A 230 7.08 -16.95 6.04
CA GLU A 230 7.26 -16.55 7.43
C GLU A 230 6.73 -15.11 7.65
N GLY A 231 5.83 -14.96 8.62
CA GLY A 231 5.14 -13.70 8.91
C GLY A 231 3.84 -13.57 8.12
N ASN A 232 2.89 -12.84 8.69
CA ASN A 232 1.56 -12.68 8.11
C ASN A 232 1.55 -11.53 7.10
N ASP A 233 1.81 -11.85 5.84
CA ASP A 233 1.83 -10.87 4.74
C ASP A 233 0.45 -10.24 4.51
N ARG A 234 -0.65 -10.96 4.76
CA ARG A 234 -2.00 -10.41 4.65
C ARG A 234 -2.34 -9.38 5.74
N LEU A 235 -1.88 -9.60 6.97
CA LEU A 235 -1.97 -8.62 8.07
C LEU A 235 -1.14 -7.37 7.75
N THR A 236 0.11 -7.57 7.35
CA THR A 236 0.99 -6.43 7.02
C THR A 236 0.51 -5.67 5.77
N ASP A 237 -0.12 -6.35 4.81
CA ASP A 237 -0.81 -5.71 3.68
C ASP A 237 -2.01 -4.86 4.15
N HIS A 238 -2.78 -5.32 5.13
CA HIS A 238 -3.89 -4.53 5.69
C HIS A 238 -3.40 -3.20 6.26
N PHE A 239 -2.37 -3.22 7.10
CA PHE A 239 -1.81 -1.99 7.65
C PHE A 239 -1.05 -1.15 6.60
N ALA A 240 -0.40 -1.79 5.61
CA ALA A 240 0.18 -1.08 4.48
C ALA A 240 -0.89 -0.30 3.68
N ARG A 241 -2.09 -0.86 3.51
CA ARG A 241 -3.21 -0.15 2.87
C ARG A 241 -3.68 1.04 3.69
N TRP A 242 -3.72 0.93 5.02
CA TRP A 242 -4.01 2.07 5.89
C TRP A 242 -2.96 3.18 5.80
N VAL A 243 -1.68 2.83 5.76
CA VAL A 243 -0.60 3.82 5.49
C VAL A 243 -0.80 4.50 4.14
N VAL A 244 -1.16 3.75 3.10
CA VAL A 244 -1.45 4.35 1.80
C VAL A 244 -2.71 5.21 1.84
N ALA A 245 -3.75 4.83 2.58
CA ALA A 245 -4.96 5.64 2.76
C ALA A 245 -4.65 6.98 3.44
N LYS A 246 -3.89 6.97 4.53
CA LYS A 246 -3.42 8.19 5.21
C LYS A 246 -2.53 9.05 4.31
N ASN A 247 -1.69 8.44 3.48
CA ASN A 247 -0.94 9.16 2.45
C ASN A 247 -1.81 9.68 1.29
N ARG A 248 -3.10 9.36 1.22
CA ARG A 248 -3.98 9.88 0.17
C ARG A 248 -4.91 10.98 0.68
N GLU A 249 -5.03 11.13 2.00
CA GLU A 249 -5.63 12.31 2.60
C GLU A 249 -4.93 13.57 2.03
N ASP A 250 -5.73 14.54 1.59
CA ASP A 250 -5.28 15.80 0.99
C ASP A 250 -4.30 15.66 -0.19
N SER A 251 -4.38 14.57 -0.95
CA SER A 251 -3.48 14.30 -2.08
C SER A 251 -4.23 14.08 -3.38
N GLY A 252 -3.65 14.51 -4.50
CA GLY A 252 -4.07 14.09 -5.82
C GLY A 252 -3.98 12.57 -5.96
N VAL A 253 -4.96 11.97 -6.64
CA VAL A 253 -5.00 10.53 -6.90
C VAL A 253 -5.08 10.25 -8.40
N PRO A 254 -4.43 9.17 -8.88
CA PRO A 254 -4.38 8.83 -10.32
C PRO A 254 -5.73 8.51 -10.97
N LEU A 255 -6.82 8.40 -10.19
CA LEU A 255 -8.16 8.17 -10.70
C LEU A 255 -8.90 9.47 -11.12
N GLY A 256 -8.29 10.64 -10.90
CA GLY A 256 -8.91 11.93 -11.25
C GLY A 256 -10.18 12.22 -10.45
N LEU A 257 -10.28 11.66 -9.24
CA LEU A 257 -11.37 11.85 -8.28
C LEU A 257 -10.79 12.44 -7.00
N GLU A 258 -11.59 13.19 -6.26
CA GLU A 258 -11.21 13.61 -4.91
C GLU A 258 -11.20 12.39 -3.98
N TRP A 259 -10.22 12.32 -3.07
CA TRP A 259 -10.12 11.26 -2.07
C TRP A 259 -11.28 11.39 -1.06
N GLU A 260 -12.10 10.36 -0.97
CA GLU A 260 -13.20 10.25 0.01
C GLU A 260 -13.25 8.81 0.56
N GLU A 261 -14.17 8.56 1.48
CA GLU A 261 -14.40 7.27 2.14
C GLU A 261 -14.55 6.11 1.13
N ASP A 262 -15.14 6.34 -0.04
CA ASP A 262 -15.34 5.31 -1.05
C ASP A 262 -14.03 4.82 -1.70
N MET A 263 -13.04 5.72 -1.84
CA MET A 263 -11.71 5.39 -2.32
C MET A 263 -10.88 4.70 -1.25
N GLU A 264 -11.03 5.14 0.00
CA GLU A 264 -10.42 4.47 1.15
C GLU A 264 -10.95 3.05 1.30
N GLU A 265 -12.27 2.85 1.35
CA GLU A 265 -12.89 1.53 1.43
C GLU A 265 -12.40 0.65 0.28
N THR A 266 -12.36 1.19 -0.95
CA THR A 266 -11.85 0.48 -2.12
C THR A 266 -10.39 0.04 -1.92
N LEU A 267 -9.52 0.93 -1.45
CA LEU A 267 -8.12 0.62 -1.21
C LEU A 267 -7.96 -0.44 -0.11
N ILE A 268 -8.67 -0.31 1.01
CA ILE A 268 -8.60 -1.26 2.12
C ILE A 268 -9.12 -2.64 1.69
N ARG A 269 -10.21 -2.71 0.93
CA ARG A 269 -10.81 -3.98 0.46
C ARG A 269 -10.01 -4.62 -0.67
N TYR A 270 -9.68 -3.86 -1.70
CA TYR A 270 -9.18 -4.40 -2.97
C TYR A 270 -7.68 -4.21 -3.22
N GLY A 271 -7.04 -3.37 -2.40
CA GLY A 271 -5.61 -3.13 -2.45
C GLY A 271 -5.24 -2.07 -3.48
N ARG A 272 -3.93 -1.88 -3.66
CA ARG A 272 -3.41 -0.89 -4.60
C ARG A 272 -3.66 -1.31 -6.03
N ASN A 273 -3.93 -0.34 -6.90
CA ASN A 273 -3.90 -0.59 -8.33
C ASN A 273 -2.45 -0.87 -8.79
N THR A 274 -2.29 -1.85 -9.67
CA THR A 274 -1.03 -2.20 -10.32
C THR A 274 -0.80 -1.42 -11.61
N GLY A 275 -1.82 -0.73 -12.11
CA GLY A 275 -1.76 0.09 -13.30
C GLY A 275 -3.03 0.88 -13.56
N TYR A 276 -3.01 1.71 -14.60
CA TYR A 276 -4.10 2.61 -14.96
C TYR A 276 -4.30 2.66 -16.48
N SER A 277 -5.55 2.71 -16.92
CA SER A 277 -5.94 3.06 -18.29
C SER A 277 -6.77 4.34 -18.29
N ARG A 278 -6.85 5.01 -19.44
CA ARG A 278 -7.77 6.13 -19.66
C ARG A 278 -8.70 5.80 -20.82
N THR A 279 -10.00 5.77 -20.57
CA THR A 279 -11.01 5.43 -21.56
C THR A 279 -11.86 6.64 -21.92
N HIS A 280 -12.54 6.63 -23.07
CA HIS A 280 -13.56 7.63 -23.42
C HIS A 280 -14.79 6.97 -24.04
N ASN A 281 -15.97 7.55 -23.83
CA ASN A 281 -17.22 7.06 -24.42
C ASN A 281 -18.00 8.20 -25.10
N PRO A 282 -17.91 8.34 -26.44
CA PRO A 282 -18.63 9.39 -27.19
C PRO A 282 -20.15 9.30 -27.04
N GLY A 283 -20.69 8.10 -26.79
CA GLY A 283 -22.10 7.85 -26.60
C GLY A 283 -22.68 8.43 -25.32
N ARG A 284 -21.86 8.86 -24.35
CA ARG A 284 -22.35 9.54 -23.13
C ARG A 284 -22.71 11.00 -23.35
N SER A 285 -22.35 11.59 -24.48
CA SER A 285 -22.60 13.01 -24.80
C SER A 285 -23.99 13.29 -25.41
N PHE A 286 -25.02 12.49 -25.07
CA PHE A 286 -26.39 12.72 -25.57
C PHE A 286 -26.92 14.07 -25.07
N GLY A 287 -26.96 15.07 -25.95
CA GLY A 287 -27.41 16.44 -25.64
C GLY A 287 -26.65 17.56 -26.34
N GLY A 288 -25.61 17.26 -27.14
CA GLY A 288 -24.91 18.26 -27.96
C GLY A 288 -23.89 19.11 -27.21
N GLY A 289 -23.53 18.75 -25.97
CA GLY A 289 -22.43 19.35 -25.24
C GLY A 289 -21.07 18.75 -25.63
N LEU A 290 -20.02 19.58 -25.63
CA LEU A 290 -18.61 19.15 -25.63
C LEU A 290 -18.22 18.68 -24.22
N GLN A 291 -18.91 17.68 -23.67
CA GLN A 291 -18.54 17.13 -22.37
C GLN A 291 -17.32 16.23 -22.53
N ASP A 292 -16.34 16.40 -21.65
CA ASP A 292 -15.24 15.46 -21.55
C ASP A 292 -15.79 14.12 -21.04
N THR A 293 -15.68 13.08 -21.87
CA THR A 293 -16.15 11.73 -21.54
C THR A 293 -15.00 10.82 -21.11
N ARG A 294 -13.78 11.37 -21.00
CA ARG A 294 -12.60 10.63 -20.57
C ARG A 294 -12.73 10.23 -19.11
N ARG A 295 -12.30 9.01 -18.77
CA ARG A 295 -12.29 8.47 -17.41
C ARG A 295 -11.05 7.64 -17.16
N MET A 296 -10.55 7.71 -15.95
CA MET A 296 -9.50 6.83 -15.46
C MET A 296 -10.08 5.49 -15.00
N VAL A 297 -9.34 4.43 -15.26
CA VAL A 297 -9.65 3.05 -14.85
C VAL A 297 -8.43 2.51 -14.13
N GLY A 298 -8.58 2.15 -12.86
CA GLY A 298 -7.54 1.49 -12.07
C GLY A 298 -7.61 -0.03 -12.24
N HIS A 299 -6.46 -0.66 -12.40
CA HIS A 299 -6.34 -2.11 -12.56
C HIS A 299 -5.78 -2.72 -11.29
N HIS A 300 -6.42 -3.76 -10.78
CA HIS A 300 -5.88 -4.57 -9.67
C HIS A 300 -5.13 -5.77 -10.24
N HIS A 301 -4.37 -6.48 -9.39
CA HIS A 301 -3.69 -7.69 -9.83
C HIS A 301 -4.71 -8.72 -10.37
N PRO A 302 -4.51 -9.27 -11.58
CA PRO A 302 -5.49 -10.15 -12.24
C PRO A 302 -5.73 -11.45 -11.47
N LYS A 303 -4.76 -11.85 -10.64
CA LYS A 303 -4.82 -13.06 -9.81
C LYS A 303 -5.22 -12.81 -8.35
N SER A 304 -5.66 -11.60 -8.01
CA SER A 304 -6.21 -11.33 -6.68
C SER A 304 -7.36 -12.28 -6.34
N ARG A 305 -7.44 -12.73 -5.08
CA ARG A 305 -8.49 -13.60 -4.52
C ARG A 305 -8.81 -13.19 -3.08
N GLY A 306 -9.83 -13.79 -2.47
CA GLY A 306 -10.10 -13.59 -1.04
C GLY A 306 -9.20 -14.47 -0.17
N TYR A 307 -8.46 -13.85 0.75
CA TYR A 307 -7.52 -14.51 1.69
C TYR A 307 -7.83 -14.27 3.17
N LEU A 308 -8.94 -13.58 3.46
CA LEU A 308 -9.35 -13.37 4.84
C LEU A 308 -10.14 -14.56 5.35
N PHE A 309 -9.91 -14.94 6.61
CA PHE A 309 -10.71 -15.94 7.29
C PHE A 309 -12.19 -15.51 7.32
N PRO A 310 -13.16 -16.38 6.99
CA PRO A 310 -14.56 -15.97 6.99
C PRO A 310 -15.03 -15.69 8.41
N GLU A 311 -15.44 -14.45 8.66
CA GLU A 311 -15.66 -13.94 10.00
C GLU A 311 -16.82 -14.64 10.74
N ALA A 312 -17.74 -15.26 9.99
CA ALA A 312 -18.84 -16.06 10.51
C ALA A 312 -18.39 -17.30 11.33
N PHE A 313 -17.13 -17.74 11.19
CA PHE A 313 -16.57 -18.87 11.94
C PHE A 313 -15.62 -18.44 13.06
N LEU A 314 -15.49 -17.15 13.37
CA LEU A 314 -14.54 -16.69 14.40
C LEU A 314 -14.86 -17.16 15.81
N GLU A 315 -16.15 -17.35 16.12
CA GLU A 315 -16.59 -17.85 17.42
C GLU A 315 -16.22 -19.33 17.62
N SER A 316 -16.28 -20.12 16.54
CA SER A 316 -15.95 -21.55 16.53
C SER A 316 -15.14 -21.90 15.28
N PRO A 317 -13.82 -21.62 15.24
CA PRO A 317 -13.01 -21.88 14.05
C PRO A 317 -12.98 -23.35 13.64
N SER A 318 -13.23 -24.31 14.55
CA SER A 318 -13.37 -25.73 14.20
C SER A 318 -14.54 -26.07 13.29
N ASP A 319 -15.57 -25.22 13.24
CA ASP A 319 -16.81 -25.48 12.50
C ASP A 319 -16.72 -25.07 11.03
N ILE A 320 -15.63 -24.40 10.63
CA ILE A 320 -15.39 -24.01 9.25
C ILE A 320 -15.33 -25.27 8.36
N PRO A 321 -16.09 -25.31 7.26
CA PRO A 321 -16.05 -26.45 6.36
C PRO A 321 -14.77 -26.40 5.49
N PRO A 322 -14.24 -27.55 5.03
CA PRO A 322 -12.99 -27.61 4.27
C PRO A 322 -12.92 -26.68 3.06
N GLU A 323 -14.03 -26.51 2.35
CA GLU A 323 -14.14 -25.65 1.18
C GLU A 323 -13.98 -24.16 1.49
N SER A 324 -14.24 -23.73 2.73
CA SER A 324 -14.06 -22.34 3.16
C SER A 324 -12.61 -21.98 3.48
N TRP A 325 -11.70 -22.97 3.56
CA TRP A 325 -10.25 -22.74 3.59
C TRP A 325 -9.64 -22.51 2.21
N ILE A 326 -10.39 -22.82 1.14
CA ILE A 326 -9.95 -22.51 -0.23
C ILE A 326 -10.07 -21.00 -0.42
N THR A 327 -9.03 -20.37 -0.99
CA THR A 327 -9.06 -18.93 -1.29
C THR A 327 -10.34 -18.57 -2.02
N ALA A 328 -11.12 -17.65 -1.46
CA ALA A 328 -12.41 -17.27 -2.02
C ALA A 328 -12.23 -16.71 -3.44
N PRO A 329 -13.23 -16.85 -4.32
CA PRO A 329 -13.11 -16.42 -5.70
C PRO A 329 -13.05 -14.88 -5.79
N ARG A 330 -12.93 -14.33 -7.00
CA ARG A 330 -12.75 -12.88 -7.19
C ARG A 330 -13.97 -12.07 -6.75
N GLU A 331 -15.12 -12.69 -6.56
CA GLU A 331 -16.32 -12.11 -6.00
C GLU A 331 -16.21 -11.83 -4.48
N ALA A 332 -15.10 -12.21 -3.84
CA ALA A 332 -14.88 -11.96 -2.43
C ALA A 332 -14.91 -10.46 -2.08
N ARG A 333 -15.37 -10.15 -0.85
CA ARG A 333 -15.41 -8.79 -0.29
C ARG A 333 -14.06 -8.08 -0.33
N THR A 334 -12.97 -8.84 -0.20
CA THR A 334 -11.61 -8.32 -0.20
C THR A 334 -10.71 -9.13 -1.12
N TRP A 335 -9.69 -8.46 -1.63
CA TRP A 335 -8.68 -9.05 -2.51
C TRP A 335 -7.31 -8.99 -1.90
N TYR A 336 -6.52 -10.01 -2.20
CA TYR A 336 -5.08 -10.03 -2.03
C TYR A 336 -4.45 -10.91 -3.10
N ALA A 337 -3.23 -10.58 -3.51
CA ALA A 337 -2.45 -11.37 -4.46
C ALA A 337 -1.03 -11.52 -3.88
N PRO A 338 -0.72 -12.64 -3.19
CA PRO A 338 0.60 -12.86 -2.63
C PRO A 338 1.67 -12.87 -3.75
N PRO A 339 2.72 -12.03 -3.69
CA PRO A 339 3.72 -11.95 -4.76
C PRO A 339 4.49 -13.25 -5.01
N TYR A 340 4.58 -14.12 -4.00
CA TYR A 340 5.30 -15.40 -4.06
C TYR A 340 4.44 -16.57 -4.55
N ALA A 341 3.11 -16.43 -4.59
CA ALA A 341 2.20 -17.48 -4.99
C ALA A 341 1.07 -16.91 -5.87
N PRO A 342 1.40 -16.46 -7.09
CA PRO A 342 0.42 -15.87 -8.00
C PRO A 342 -0.64 -16.89 -8.45
N ASP A 343 -0.30 -18.17 -8.46
CA ASP A 343 -1.19 -19.26 -8.86
C ASP A 343 -1.49 -20.17 -7.68
N MET A 344 -2.78 -20.24 -7.31
CA MET A 344 -3.28 -21.13 -6.27
C MET A 344 -4.40 -22.01 -6.81
N ARG A 345 -4.34 -23.29 -6.47
CA ARG A 345 -5.33 -24.31 -6.85
C ARG A 345 -5.70 -25.12 -5.63
N ALA A 346 -7.00 -25.37 -5.46
CA ALA A 346 -7.46 -26.29 -4.44
C ALA A 346 -7.05 -27.72 -4.80
N LEU A 347 -6.52 -28.43 -3.82
CA LEU A 347 -6.17 -29.85 -3.94
C LEU A 347 -7.07 -30.65 -3.02
N GLU A 348 -7.68 -31.71 -3.54
CA GLU A 348 -8.37 -32.67 -2.69
C GLU A 348 -7.34 -33.31 -1.73
N THR A 349 -7.61 -33.26 -0.44
CA THR A 349 -6.70 -33.81 0.59
C THR A 349 -7.50 -34.60 1.61
N GLN A 350 -6.85 -35.58 2.25
CA GLN A 350 -7.47 -36.36 3.32
C GLN A 350 -6.69 -36.15 4.62
N VAL A 351 -7.40 -35.75 5.68
CA VAL A 351 -6.83 -35.64 7.02
C VAL A 351 -7.39 -36.75 7.90
N GLY A 352 -6.51 -37.65 8.36
CA GLY A 352 -6.80 -38.70 9.33
C GLY A 352 -6.45 -38.25 10.74
N ARG A 353 -7.30 -38.58 11.73
CA ARG A 353 -7.06 -38.29 13.15
C ARG A 353 -7.16 -39.59 13.96
N PHE A 354 -6.07 -40.01 14.57
CA PHE A 354 -5.97 -41.27 15.31
C PHE A 354 -5.62 -40.99 16.77
N ARG A 355 -6.56 -41.27 17.68
CA ARG A 355 -6.35 -41.05 19.11
C ARG A 355 -5.72 -42.27 19.77
N ARG A 356 -4.71 -42.04 20.62
CA ARG A 356 -4.10 -43.05 21.49
C ARG A 356 -3.94 -42.46 22.90
N GLY A 357 -4.89 -42.74 23.78
CA GLY A 357 -4.91 -42.18 25.14
C GLY A 357 -5.11 -40.65 25.12
N ASP A 358 -4.13 -39.94 25.67
CA ASP A 358 -4.00 -38.48 25.70
C ASP A 358 -3.30 -37.90 24.47
N GLN A 359 -2.81 -38.74 23.55
CA GLN A 359 -2.16 -38.32 22.31
C GLN A 359 -3.09 -38.45 21.11
N MET A 360 -2.90 -37.57 20.12
CA MET A 360 -3.53 -37.64 18.81
C MET A 360 -2.44 -37.63 17.74
N LEU A 361 -2.46 -38.62 16.86
CA LEU A 361 -1.70 -38.61 15.61
C LEU A 361 -2.61 -38.02 14.53
N VAL A 362 -2.17 -36.94 13.90
CA VAL A 362 -2.83 -36.33 12.75
C VAL A 362 -1.99 -36.65 11.52
N VAL A 363 -2.64 -37.10 10.46
CA VAL A 363 -2.01 -37.57 9.23
C VAL A 363 -2.62 -36.84 8.05
N GLY A 364 -1.80 -36.21 7.21
CA GLY A 364 -2.25 -35.56 5.98
C GLY A 364 -1.82 -36.35 4.75
N ALA A 365 -2.76 -36.88 3.98
CA ALA A 365 -2.49 -37.55 2.70
C ALA A 365 -2.84 -36.63 1.52
N TYR A 366 -1.93 -36.52 0.56
CA TYR A 366 -2.07 -35.68 -0.62
C TYR A 366 -1.42 -36.35 -1.83
N ARG A 367 -1.88 -35.97 -3.03
CA ARG A 367 -1.20 -36.32 -4.28
C ARG A 367 -1.48 -35.22 -5.31
N PRO A 368 -0.48 -34.43 -5.70
CA PRO A 368 -0.67 -33.27 -6.56
C PRO A 368 -0.57 -33.67 -8.03
N THR A 369 -1.70 -34.07 -8.64
CA THR A 369 -1.76 -34.33 -10.08
C THR A 369 -2.43 -33.16 -10.80
N ILE A 370 -1.67 -32.25 -11.41
CA ILE A 370 -2.27 -31.17 -12.23
C ILE A 370 -2.61 -31.75 -13.62
N PRO A 371 -3.89 -31.76 -14.06
CA PRO A 371 -4.24 -32.20 -15.40
C PRO A 371 -3.68 -31.23 -16.47
N GLU A 372 -3.15 -31.76 -17.57
CA GLU A 372 -2.77 -30.93 -18.72
C GLU A 372 -3.99 -30.20 -19.28
N GLY A 373 -3.88 -28.88 -19.44
CA GLY A 373 -4.90 -28.05 -20.10
C GLY A 373 -6.04 -27.52 -19.23
N ASP A 374 -5.99 -27.69 -17.90
CA ASP A 374 -7.04 -27.17 -17.02
C ASP A 374 -6.86 -25.65 -16.76
N ALA A 375 -7.66 -24.87 -17.49
CA ALA A 375 -7.80 -23.44 -17.37
C ALA A 375 -8.87 -23.11 -16.31
N GLY A 376 -8.46 -23.09 -15.05
CA GLY A 376 -9.15 -22.34 -14.00
C GLY A 376 -10.21 -23.08 -13.19
N GLY A 377 -10.03 -23.04 -11.87
CA GLY A 377 -11.13 -23.01 -10.90
C GLY A 377 -11.61 -24.34 -10.30
N ALA A 378 -11.26 -25.50 -10.85
CA ALA A 378 -11.69 -26.77 -10.28
C ALA A 378 -10.77 -27.25 -9.14
N VAL A 379 -11.36 -27.89 -8.12
CA VAL A 379 -10.62 -28.74 -7.17
C VAL A 379 -9.94 -29.82 -7.98
N VAL A 380 -8.62 -29.87 -7.90
CA VAL A 380 -7.84 -30.88 -8.59
C VAL A 380 -8.02 -32.20 -7.84
N ALA A 381 -8.53 -33.22 -8.53
CA ALA A 381 -8.65 -34.56 -7.98
C ALA A 381 -7.28 -35.04 -7.51
N ALA A 382 -7.21 -35.58 -6.31
CA ALA A 382 -5.94 -36.08 -5.77
C ALA A 382 -5.41 -37.29 -6.57
N TRP A 383 -6.28 -38.01 -7.29
CA TRP A 383 -5.94 -39.30 -7.87
C TRP A 383 -6.32 -39.37 -9.35
N SER A 384 -5.34 -39.13 -10.23
CA SER A 384 -5.40 -39.43 -11.67
C SER A 384 -4.22 -40.33 -12.07
N PRO A 385 -4.39 -41.29 -13.01
CA PRO A 385 -3.29 -42.08 -13.58
C PRO A 385 -2.32 -41.21 -14.39
N ASP A 386 -2.84 -40.13 -14.98
CA ASP A 386 -2.11 -39.16 -15.79
C ASP A 386 -2.02 -37.85 -15.01
N GLY A 387 -0.80 -37.46 -14.61
CA GLY A 387 -0.54 -36.22 -13.88
C GLY A 387 0.39 -36.40 -12.68
N GLY A 388 1.19 -35.37 -12.43
CA GLY A 388 2.12 -35.23 -11.32
C GLY A 388 2.83 -33.89 -11.47
N LEU A 389 3.16 -33.22 -10.37
CA LEU A 389 4.01 -32.03 -10.44
C LEU A 389 5.39 -32.43 -10.98
N GLU A 390 5.79 -31.87 -12.13
CA GLU A 390 7.19 -31.92 -12.56
C GLU A 390 8.00 -30.92 -11.71
N GLY A 391 8.93 -31.44 -10.91
CA GLY A 391 9.83 -30.63 -10.09
C GLY A 391 9.78 -30.97 -8.59
N PRO A 392 10.53 -30.21 -7.76
CA PRO A 392 10.54 -30.41 -6.31
C PRO A 392 9.16 -30.07 -5.72
N ALA A 393 8.56 -31.03 -5.02
CA ALA A 393 7.35 -30.83 -4.24
C ALA A 393 7.70 -30.51 -2.78
N HIS A 394 6.95 -29.58 -2.19
CA HIS A 394 7.03 -29.27 -0.77
C HIS A 394 5.62 -29.31 -0.19
N THR A 395 5.48 -29.88 0.99
CA THR A 395 4.21 -29.98 1.68
C THR A 395 4.34 -29.60 3.14
N ALA A 396 3.24 -29.12 3.70
CA ALA A 396 3.15 -28.79 5.10
C ALA A 396 1.74 -29.09 5.62
N LEU A 397 1.66 -29.55 6.87
CA LEU A 397 0.44 -29.70 7.63
C LEU A 397 0.54 -28.78 8.84
N PHE A 398 -0.46 -27.92 9.02
CA PHE A 398 -0.53 -26.95 10.10
C PHE A 398 -1.69 -27.30 11.05
N LEU A 399 -1.43 -27.22 12.35
CA LEU A 399 -2.42 -27.28 13.42
C LEU A 399 -2.44 -25.91 14.08
N ILE A 400 -3.57 -25.21 13.95
CA ILE A 400 -3.75 -23.87 14.48
C ILE A 400 -4.58 -23.95 15.77
N PRO A 401 -4.02 -23.59 16.94
CA PRO A 401 -4.78 -23.55 18.19
C PRO A 401 -5.84 -22.44 18.17
N GLU A 402 -7.08 -22.78 18.54
CA GLU A 402 -8.20 -21.81 18.62
C GLU A 402 -7.98 -20.72 19.66
N ASN A 403 -7.20 -21.02 20.70
CA ASN A 403 -6.88 -20.08 21.77
C ASN A 403 -5.81 -19.04 21.40
N GLY A 404 -5.35 -19.02 20.14
CA GLY A 404 -4.30 -18.11 19.72
C GLY A 404 -2.92 -18.47 20.27
N GLU A 405 -2.64 -19.74 20.52
CA GLU A 405 -1.26 -20.25 20.68
C GLU A 405 -0.56 -20.45 19.32
N ARG A 406 0.77 -20.58 19.34
CA ARG A 406 1.56 -20.71 18.11
C ARG A 406 1.15 -21.94 17.30
N PRO A 407 1.04 -21.83 15.97
CA PRO A 407 0.82 -22.98 15.10
C PRO A 407 1.85 -24.09 15.31
N LEU A 408 1.39 -25.34 15.31
CA LEU A 408 2.27 -26.51 15.17
C LEU A 408 2.29 -26.90 13.70
N SER A 409 3.45 -27.27 13.16
CA SER A 409 3.53 -27.74 11.78
C SER A 409 4.53 -28.86 11.57
N VAL A 410 4.26 -29.68 10.58
CA VAL A 410 5.19 -30.65 10.00
C VAL A 410 5.34 -30.35 8.52
N ARG A 411 6.54 -30.53 7.98
CA ARG A 411 6.86 -30.27 6.57
C ARG A 411 7.47 -31.52 5.95
N GLY A 412 7.25 -31.70 4.65
CA GLY A 412 7.80 -32.79 3.85
C GLY A 412 8.08 -32.36 2.42
N SER A 413 8.63 -33.29 1.65
CA SER A 413 8.98 -33.07 0.25
C SER A 413 8.65 -34.27 -0.63
N ASP A 414 7.84 -35.20 -0.13
CA ASP A 414 7.44 -36.39 -0.88
C ASP A 414 6.35 -35.98 -1.90
N PRO A 415 6.55 -36.15 -3.20
CA PRO A 415 5.56 -35.76 -4.20
C PRO A 415 4.28 -36.61 -4.16
N GLU A 416 4.31 -37.82 -3.59
CA GLU A 416 3.14 -38.71 -3.45
C GLU A 416 3.03 -39.21 -2.00
N GLY A 417 2.97 -38.26 -1.06
CA GLY A 417 3.33 -38.49 0.33
C GLY A 417 2.20 -38.41 1.36
N VAL A 418 2.58 -38.81 2.56
CA VAL A 418 1.81 -38.66 3.80
C VAL A 418 2.66 -37.86 4.80
N LEU A 419 2.08 -36.84 5.42
CA LEU A 419 2.68 -36.06 6.52
C LEU A 419 2.21 -36.54 7.89
#